data_AF-A0A382IX44-F1
#
_entry.id   AF-A0A382IX44-F1
#
_cell.length_a   1.000
_cell.length_b   1.000
_cell.length_c   1.000
_cell.angle_alpha   90.00
_cell.angle_beta   90.00
_cell.angle_gamma   90.00
#
_symmetry.space_group_name_H-M   'P 1'
#
loop_
_entity.id
_entity.type
_entity.pdbx_description
1 polymer ?
#
loop_
_entity_poly.entity_id
_entity_poly.type
_entity_poly.pdbx_seq_one_letter_code
_entity_poly.pdbx_strand_id
1 'polypeptide(L)' 'DAEVHIGGWTGNTTELLDGLLDEVALFNVALSPADMKDLMKKGFKGILDVAALNKLATSWADIKSQ' A
#
# COMPACT_ATOMS: atom_id res chain seq x y z
N ASP A 1 -0.76 -23.79 11.98
CA ASP A 1 -1.06 -22.47 11.39
C ASP A 1 -0.90 -21.39 12.43
N ALA A 2 -0.13 -20.35 12.13
CA ALA A 2 -0.03 -19.16 12.96
C ALA A 2 -0.79 -18.04 12.24
N GLU A 3 -1.83 -17.53 12.89
CA GLU A 3 -2.61 -16.40 12.38
C GLU A 3 -1.78 -15.10 12.49
N VAL A 4 -1.81 -14.28 11.45
CA VAL A 4 -1.17 -12.96 11.46
C VAL A 4 -2.22 -11.92 11.80
N HIS A 5 -2.02 -11.21 12.91
CA HIS A 5 -2.89 -10.10 13.32
C HIS A 5 -2.24 -8.76 12.97
N ILE A 6 -3.01 -7.85 12.38
CA ILE A 6 -2.63 -6.44 12.23
C ILE A 6 -3.29 -5.67 13.37
N GLY A 7 -2.50 -4.90 14.13
CA GLY A 7 -3.01 -4.18 15.29
C GLY A 7 -3.27 -5.06 16.52
N GLY A 8 -2.56 -6.19 16.66
CA GLY A 8 -2.65 -7.07 17.82
C GLY A 8 -1.44 -8.00 17.92
N TRP A 9 -1.29 -8.67 19.06
CA TRP A 9 -0.19 -9.63 19.31
C TRP A 9 -0.71 -11.07 19.41
N THR A 10 -0.01 -12.01 18.79
CA THR A 10 -0.37 -13.43 18.82
C THR A 10 -0.20 -14.02 20.23
N GLY A 11 -1.31 -14.47 20.84
CA GLY A 11 -1.32 -15.08 22.19
C GLY A 11 -1.75 -14.14 23.32
N ASN A 12 -2.05 -12.87 23.02
CA ASN A 12 -2.69 -11.95 23.96
C ASN A 12 -3.93 -11.33 23.30
N THR A 13 -5.11 -11.86 23.64
CA THR A 13 -6.40 -11.44 23.04
C THR A 13 -6.97 -10.17 23.68
N THR A 14 -6.29 -9.59 24.67
CA THR A 14 -6.78 -8.43 25.43
C THR A 14 -6.10 -7.11 25.06
N GLU A 15 -5.02 -7.15 24.28
CA GLU A 15 -4.28 -5.95 23.85
C GLU A 15 -4.38 -5.77 22.32
N LEU A 16 -5.60 -5.50 21.87
CA LEU A 16 -5.84 -5.04 20.51
C LEU A 16 -5.65 -3.52 20.47
N LEU A 17 -5.19 -3.02 19.31
CA LEU A 17 -5.13 -1.59 19.04
C LEU A 17 -6.53 -0.98 19.15
N ASP A 18 -6.69 -0.03 20.06
CA ASP A 18 -7.85 0.86 20.10
C ASP A 18 -7.51 2.16 19.35
N GLY A 19 -7.79 2.17 18.04
CA GLY A 19 -7.44 3.27 17.14
C GLY A 19 -7.70 2.97 15.67
N LEU A 20 -7.29 3.88 14.79
CA LEU A 20 -7.40 3.71 13.33
C LEU A 20 -6.02 3.46 12.73
N LEU A 21 -5.88 2.35 12.00
CA LEU A 21 -4.79 2.15 11.06
C LEU A 21 -5.28 2.55 9.67
N ASP A 22 -4.51 3.40 9.01
CA ASP A 22 -4.72 3.76 7.61
C ASP A 22 -3.44 3.47 6.81
N GLU A 23 -3.60 3.20 5.52
CA GLU A 23 -2.53 2.96 4.55
C GLU A 23 -1.54 1.83 4.93
N VAL A 24 -2.03 0.63 5.28
CA VAL A 24 -1.17 -0.51 5.64
C VAL A 24 -0.60 -1.22 4.39
N ALA A 25 0.72 -1.45 4.36
CA ALA A 25 1.41 -2.19 3.31
C ALA A 25 2.34 -3.28 3.86
N LEU A 26 2.43 -4.41 3.14
CA LEU A 26 3.32 -5.53 3.44
C LEU A 26 4.35 -5.70 2.31
N PHE A 27 5.63 -5.78 2.67
CA PHE A 27 6.72 -5.93 1.71
C PHE A 27 7.39 -7.29 1.89
N ASN A 28 7.58 -8.03 0.80
CA ASN A 28 8.36 -9.27 0.77
C ASN A 28 9.86 -9.01 0.48
N VAL A 29 10.27 -7.74 0.45
CA VAL A 29 11.63 -7.27 0.18
C VAL A 29 12.08 -6.30 1.27
N ALA A 30 13.38 -6.23 1.49
CA ALA A 30 13.96 -5.23 2.38
C ALA A 30 13.93 -3.85 1.73
N LEU A 31 13.32 -2.87 2.39
CA LEU A 31 13.32 -1.48 1.95
C LEU A 31 14.64 -0.79 2.30
N SER A 32 15.14 0.06 1.41
CA SER A 32 16.29 0.90 1.71
C SER A 32 15.90 2.09 2.60
N PRO A 33 16.87 2.75 3.27
CA PRO A 33 16.60 3.98 4.02
C PRO A 33 16.04 5.12 3.18
N ALA A 34 16.34 5.14 1.87
CA ALA A 34 15.77 6.12 0.94
C ALA A 34 14.29 5.82 0.68
N ASP A 35 13.95 4.56 0.41
CA ASP A 35 12.57 4.12 0.15
C ASP A 35 11.66 4.42 1.35
N MET A 36 12.11 4.12 2.57
CA MET A 36 11.37 4.45 3.79
C MET A 36 11.11 5.95 3.94
N LYS A 37 12.12 6.79 3.68
CA LYS A 37 11.98 8.26 3.75
C LYS A 37 11.01 8.78 2.71
N ASP A 38 11.03 8.18 1.52
CA ASP A 38 10.13 8.55 0.44
C ASP A 38 8.68 8.16 0.75
N LEU A 39 8.45 6.93 1.22
CA LEU A 39 7.14 6.46 1.67
C LEU A 39 6.58 7.33 2.80
N MET A 40 7.39 7.64 3.82
CA MET A 40 6.96 8.49 4.95
C MET A 40 6.57 9.90 4.52
N LYS A 41 7.27 10.49 3.54
CA LYS A 41 7.02 11.88 3.11
C LYS A 41 5.91 11.99 2.08
N LYS A 42 5.83 11.04 1.15
CA LYS A 42 4.91 11.09 0.01
C LYS A 42 3.63 10.28 0.27
N GLY A 43 3.62 9.47 1.33
CA GLY A 43 2.57 8.49 1.60
C GLY A 43 2.45 7.48 0.47
N PHE A 44 1.32 6.79 0.41
CA PHE A 44 1.02 5.84 -0.67
C PHE A 44 0.35 6.49 -1.87
N LYS A 45 0.20 7.83 -1.88
CA LYS A 45 -0.55 8.57 -2.90
C LYS A 45 -0.10 8.28 -4.34
N GLY A 46 1.20 8.05 -4.56
CA GLY A 46 1.74 7.69 -5.87
C GLY A 46 1.60 6.21 -6.27
N ILE A 47 1.27 5.33 -5.33
CA ILE A 47 1.07 3.88 -5.54
C ILE A 47 -0.43 3.56 -5.64
N LEU A 48 -1.26 4.27 -4.86
CA LEU A 48 -2.73 4.16 -4.88
C LEU A 48 -3.36 4.81 -6.11
N ASP A 49 -2.63 5.70 -6.77
CA ASP A 49 -3.06 6.23 -8.05
C ASP A 49 -3.03 5.07 -9.04
N VAL A 50 -4.21 4.61 -9.49
CA VAL A 50 -4.28 3.69 -10.62
C VAL A 50 -3.80 4.51 -11.81
N ALA A 51 -2.49 4.46 -12.07
CA ALA A 51 -1.83 5.25 -13.09
C ALA A 51 -2.69 5.23 -14.35
N ALA A 52 -3.09 6.42 -14.83
CA ALA A 52 -3.90 6.51 -16.04
C ALA A 52 -3.17 5.89 -17.24
N LEU A 53 -1.83 5.83 -17.17
CA LEU A 53 -0.99 5.02 -18.03
C LEU A 53 -1.36 3.54 -17.87
N ASN A 54 -1.84 2.91 -18.94
CA ASN A 54 -2.32 1.53 -19.01
C ASN A 54 -3.77 1.30 -18.55
N LYS A 55 -4.57 2.33 -18.26
CA LYS A 55 -6.03 2.14 -18.23
C LYS A 55 -6.53 1.91 -19.64
N LEU A 56 -7.40 0.91 -19.81
CA LEU A 56 -8.04 0.61 -21.10
C LEU A 56 -8.60 1.87 -21.76
N ALA A 57 -9.25 2.75 -20.99
CA ALA A 57 -9.79 4.00 -21.51
C ALA A 57 -8.73 4.92 -22.16
N THR A 58 -7.55 5.05 -21.56
CA THR A 58 -6.45 5.87 -22.09
C THR A 58 -5.85 5.21 -23.33
N SER A 59 -5.58 3.90 -23.29
CA SER A 59 -5.09 3.15 -24.45
C SER A 59 -6.07 3.19 -25.63
N TRP A 60 -7.38 3.12 -25.36
CA TRP A 60 -8.42 3.25 -26.38
C TRP A 60 -8.53 4.68 -26.95
N ALA A 61 -8.25 5.72 -26.14
CA ALA A 61 -8.20 7.09 -26.62
C ALA A 61 -7.00 7.30 -27.55
N ASP A 62 -5.82 6.79 -27.18
CA ASP A 62 -4.61 6.86 -28.00
C ASP A 62 -4.81 6.15 -29.35
N ILE A 63 -5.39 4.94 -29.35
CA ILE A 63 -5.70 4.18 -30.58
C ILE A 63 -6.65 4.97 -31.50
N LYS A 64 -7.65 5.66 -30.95
CA LYS A 64 -8.60 6.45 -31.76
C LYS A 64 -8.02 7.75 -32.29
N SER A 65 -6.91 8.22 -31.72
CA SER A 65 -6.27 9.48 -32.11
C SER A 65 -5.21 9.33 -33.21
N GLN A 66 -4.88 8.08 -33.59
CA GLN A 66 -4.06 7.74 -34.76
C GLN A 66 -4.93 7.61 -36.02
#